data_AF-A0AA43IPQ6-F1
#
_entry.id   AF-A0AA43IPQ6-F1
#
_cell.length_a   1.000
_cell.length_b   1.000
_cell.length_c   1.000
_cell.angle_alpha   90.00
_cell.angle_beta   90.00
_cell.angle_gamma   90.00
#
_symmetry.space_group_name_H-M   'P 1'
#
loop_
_entity.id
_entity.type
_entity.pdbx_description
1 polymer ?
#
loop_
_entity_poly.entity_id
_entity_poly.type
_entity_poly.pdbx_seq_one_letter_code
_entity_poly.pdbx_strand_id
1 'polypeptide(L)' 'MASSETTRDIGYDVSQWYDSKPVKIGWLAMLAIGVFWVLYQRTFGYSHGLDSMTPEFESVWMGLWRFNIVANALFFAVSI' A
#
# COMPACT_ATOMS: atom_id res chain seq x y z
N MET A 1 -45.77 38.28 -11.42
CA MET A 1 -45.71 37.04 -10.63
C MET A 1 -45.63 35.87 -11.59
N ALA A 2 -44.81 34.86 -11.26
CA ALA A 2 -44.41 33.66 -12.02
C ALA A 2 -43.34 33.91 -13.10
N SER A 3 -42.23 33.16 -13.16
CA SER A 3 -41.60 32.22 -12.23
C SER A 3 -40.15 32.15 -12.69
N SER A 4 -39.17 32.47 -11.82
CA SER A 4 -37.77 32.22 -12.12
C SER A 4 -37.61 30.74 -12.38
N GLU A 5 -37.33 30.36 -13.62
CA GLU A 5 -36.87 29.01 -13.94
C GLU A 5 -35.63 28.74 -13.10
N THR A 6 -35.80 28.02 -12.00
CA THR A 6 -34.69 27.36 -11.31
C THR A 6 -34.14 26.36 -12.31
N THR A 7 -33.15 26.79 -13.09
CA THR A 7 -32.20 25.90 -13.74
C THR A 7 -31.71 25.00 -12.62
N ARG A 8 -32.24 23.78 -12.55
CA ARG A 8 -31.65 22.74 -11.74
C ARG A 8 -30.31 22.49 -12.41
N ASP A 9 -29.26 23.14 -11.89
CA ASP A 9 -27.90 22.62 -12.03
C ASP A 9 -28.01 21.17 -11.61
N ILE A 10 -28.09 20.28 -12.61
CA ILE A 10 -27.95 18.85 -12.40
C ILE A 10 -26.54 18.76 -11.85
N GLY A 11 -26.43 18.68 -10.52
CA GLY A 11 -25.19 18.82 -9.77
C GLY A 11 -24.19 17.78 -10.22
N TYR A 12 -23.47 18.10 -11.29
CA TYR A 12 -22.23 17.45 -11.65
C TYR A 12 -21.24 17.93 -10.61
N ASP A 13 -21.21 17.22 -9.49
CA ASP A 13 -20.27 17.44 -8.41
C ASP A 13 -18.88 17.02 -8.91
N VAL A 14 -18.22 17.94 -9.60
CA VAL A 14 -16.83 17.83 -10.08
C VAL A 14 -15.89 17.35 -8.96
N SER A 15 -16.24 17.59 -7.68
CA SER A 15 -15.43 17.19 -6.54
C SER A 15 -15.34 15.66 -6.34
N GLN A 16 -16.31 14.89 -6.86
CA GLN A 16 -16.29 13.43 -6.73
C GLN A 16 -15.19 12.79 -7.58
N TRP A 17 -14.82 13.40 -8.72
CA TRP A 17 -13.69 12.99 -9.56
C TRP A 17 -12.33 13.40 -8.98
N TYR A 18 -12.32 14.34 -8.03
CA TYR A 18 -11.11 14.89 -7.42
C TYR A 18 -10.93 14.47 -5.95
N ASP A 19 -11.72 13.50 -5.44
CA ASP A 19 -11.48 12.97 -4.10
C ASP A 19 -10.13 12.25 -4.07
N SER A 20 -9.12 13.00 -3.62
CA SER A 20 -7.71 12.59 -3.62
C SER A 20 -7.37 11.73 -2.41
N LYS A 21 -8.32 11.49 -1.50
CA LYS A 21 -8.10 10.68 -0.29
C LYS A 21 -7.58 9.26 -0.60
N PRO A 22 -8.19 8.45 -1.49
CA PRO A 22 -7.67 7.11 -1.81
C PRO A 22 -6.26 7.16 -2.39
N VAL A 23 -5.96 8.16 -3.23
CA VAL A 23 -4.62 8.35 -3.81
C VAL A 23 -3.60 8.66 -2.70
N LYS A 24 -3.92 9.58 -1.79
CA LYS A 24 -3.03 9.93 -0.66
C LYS A 24 -2.79 8.73 0.26
N ILE A 25 -3.81 7.91 0.51
CA ILE A 25 -3.69 6.68 1.30
C ILE A 25 -2.77 5.69 0.59
N GLY A 26 -2.94 5.48 -0.72
CA GLY A 26 -2.06 4.62 -1.52
C GLY A 26 -0.60 5.09 -1.50
N TRP A 27 -0.37 6.39 -1.67
CA TRP A 27 0.98 6.97 -1.60
C TRP A 27 1.62 6.84 -0.21
N LEU A 28 0.86 7.07 0.86
CA LEU A 28 1.35 6.85 2.23
C LEU A 28 1.68 5.38 2.49
N ALA A 29 0.86 4.45 2.00
CA ALA A 29 1.13 3.02 2.12
C ALA A 29 2.42 2.62 1.38
N MET A 30 2.61 3.13 0.16
CA MET A 30 3.84 2.92 -0.63
C MET A 30 5.08 3.46 0.10
N LEU A 31 4.99 4.68 0.66
CA LEU A 31 6.10 5.26 1.45
C LEU A 31 6.38 4.46 2.72
N ALA A 32 5.35 4.02 3.44
CA ALA A 32 5.52 3.21 4.65
C ALA A 32 6.25 1.89 4.36
N ILE A 33 5.90 1.22 3.26
CA ILE A 33 6.58 0.00 2.78
C ILE A 33 8.03 0.29 2.41
N GLY A 34 8.30 1.40 1.72
CA GLY A 34 9.65 1.80 1.37
C GLY A 34 10.52 2.04 2.62
N VAL A 35 10.00 2.78 3.60
CA VAL A 35 10.70 3.04 4.88
C VAL A 35 10.93 1.74 5.64
N PHE A 36 9.92 0.87 5.71
CA PHE A 36 10.05 -0.44 6.33
C PHE A 36 11.20 -1.23 5.71
N TRP A 37 11.30 -1.29 4.39
CA TRP A 37 12.35 -2.06 3.71
C TRP A 37 13.75 -1.51 3.98
N VAL A 38 13.91 -0.19 3.97
CA VAL A 38 15.19 0.47 4.29
C VAL A 38 15.62 0.14 5.72
N LEU A 39 14.71 0.25 6.70
CA LEU A 39 15.03 -0.04 8.10
C LEU A 39 15.31 -1.52 8.33
N TYR A 40 14.54 -2.38 7.68
CA TYR A 40 14.69 -3.83 7.76
C TYR A 40 16.05 -4.28 7.21
N GLN A 41 16.40 -3.82 6.00
CA GLN A 41 17.71 -4.08 5.39
C GLN A 41 18.86 -3.49 6.22
N ARG A 42 18.69 -2.29 6.78
CA ARG A 42 19.69 -1.65 7.63
C ARG A 42 19.95 -2.45 8.92
N THR A 43 18.91 -3.06 9.49
CA THR A 43 19.00 -3.77 10.77
C THR A 43 19.51 -5.19 10.58
N PHE A 44 19.00 -5.91 9.58
CA PHE A 44 19.25 -7.35 9.41
C PHE A 44 20.18 -7.70 8.26
N GLY A 45 20.54 -6.74 7.40
CA GLY A 45 21.38 -6.96 6.22
C GLY A 45 22.79 -7.43 6.56
N TYR A 46 23.49 -6.70 7.44
CA TYR A 46 24.86 -7.05 7.82
C TYR A 46 24.95 -8.14 8.88
N SER A 47 23.95 -8.28 9.75
CA SER A 47 24.00 -9.24 10.86
C SER A 47 23.48 -10.62 10.46
N HIS A 48 22.37 -10.69 9.73
CA HIS A 48 21.62 -11.93 9.48
C HIS A 48 21.35 -12.18 8.00
N GLY A 49 21.85 -11.32 7.11
CA GLY A 49 21.62 -11.39 5.65
C GLY A 49 22.83 -11.84 4.83
N LEU A 50 24.01 -11.97 5.45
CA LEU A 50 25.26 -12.28 4.73
C LEU A 50 25.46 -13.78 4.49
N ASP A 51 25.10 -14.62 5.47
CA ASP A 51 25.22 -16.08 5.35
C ASP A 51 23.82 -16.71 5.26
N SER A 52 23.49 -17.18 4.06
CA SER A 52 22.19 -17.78 3.74
C SER A 52 22.01 -19.21 4.26
N MET A 53 23.07 -19.87 4.73
CA MET A 53 23.00 -21.23 5.28
C MET A 53 22.73 -21.24 6.79
N THR A 54 22.72 -20.08 7.43
CA THR A 54 22.44 -19.97 8.87
C THR A 54 20.95 -20.11 9.17
N PRO A 55 20.59 -20.70 10.32
CA PRO A 55 19.19 -20.76 10.75
C PRO A 55 18.59 -19.36 10.99
N GLU A 56 19.42 -18.37 11.29
CA GLU A 56 19.01 -16.98 11.51
C GLU A 56 18.47 -16.36 10.20
N PHE A 57 19.14 -16.62 9.07
CA PHE A 57 18.69 -16.18 7.76
C PHE A 57 17.31 -16.77 7.39
N GLU A 58 17.10 -18.05 7.67
CA GLU A 58 15.82 -18.73 7.43
C GLU A 58 14.67 -18.06 8.20
N SER A 59 14.90 -17.70 9.46
CA SER A 59 13.87 -17.09 10.30
C SER A 59 13.55 -15.64 9.91
N VAL A 60 14.57 -14.85 9.59
CA VAL A 60 14.44 -13.41 9.33
C VAL A 60 14.06 -13.19 7.87
N TRP A 61 14.90 -13.62 6.94
CA TRP A 61 14.75 -13.32 5.51
C TRP A 61 13.78 -14.25 4.80
N MET A 62 13.96 -15.57 4.95
CA MET A 62 13.07 -16.54 4.27
C MET A 62 11.67 -16.53 4.87
N GLY A 63 11.54 -16.34 6.18
CA GLY A 63 10.26 -16.13 6.86
C GLY A 63 9.49 -14.95 6.30
N LEU A 64 10.14 -13.79 6.16
CA LEU A 64 9.51 -12.59 5.60
C LEU A 64 9.16 -12.75 4.12
N TRP A 65 10.00 -13.43 3.35
CA TRP A 65 9.73 -13.74 1.94
C TRP A 65 8.49 -14.64 1.78
N ARG A 66 8.39 -15.72 2.58
CA ARG A 66 7.21 -16.62 2.56
C ARG A 66 5.94 -15.87 2.94
N PHE A 67 6.01 -15.05 4.00
CA PHE A 67 4.89 -14.19 4.38
C PHE A 67 4.48 -13.28 3.22
N ASN A 68 5.44 -12.65 2.53
CA ASN A 68 5.16 -11.75 1.43
C ASN A 68 4.46 -12.46 0.26
N ILE A 69 4.85 -13.70 -0.09
CA ILE A 69 4.17 -14.49 -1.12
C ILE A 69 2.72 -14.78 -0.74
N VAL A 70 2.49 -15.24 0.49
CA VAL A 70 1.13 -15.56 0.96
C VAL A 70 0.27 -14.32 1.03
N ALA A 71 0.82 -13.20 1.53
CA ALA A 71 0.11 -11.92 1.61
C ALA A 71 -0.28 -11.40 0.21
N ASN A 72 0.63 -11.46 -0.77
CA ASN A 72 0.32 -11.08 -2.14
C ASN A 72 -0.72 -12.02 -2.78
N ALA A 73 -0.59 -13.33 -2.60
CA ALA A 73 -1.56 -14.30 -3.11
C ALA A 73 -2.97 -14.05 -2.54
N LEU A 74 -3.07 -13.79 -1.24
CA LEU A 74 -4.34 -13.42 -0.59
C LEU A 74 -4.86 -12.07 -1.09
N PHE A 75 -3.99 -11.08 -1.24
CA PHE A 75 -4.38 -9.77 -1.76
C PHE A 75 -5.02 -9.89 -3.14
N PHE A 76 -4.38 -10.62 -4.07
CA PHE A 76 -4.94 -10.84 -5.40
C PHE A 76 -6.24 -11.65 -5.37
N ALA A 77 -6.36 -12.65 -4.48
CA ALA A 77 -7.57 -13.45 -4.35
C ALA A 77 -8.78 -12.66 -3.82
N VAL A 78 -8.56 -11.59 -3.06
CA VAL A 78 -9.63 -10.75 -2.49
C VAL A 78 -9.94 -9.52 -3.34
N SER A 79 -8.97 -9.05 -4.14
CA SER A 79 -9.08 -7.80 -4.90
C SER A 79 -9.51 -7.96 -6.37
N ILE A 80 -9.53 -9.19 -6.90
CA ILE A 80 -10.11 -9.56 -8.19
C ILE A 80 -11.55 -10.05 -7.97
#